data_AF-A0A7Z9DXL4-F1
#
_entry.id   AF-A0A7Z9DXL4-F1
#
_cell.length_a   1.000
_cell.length_b   1.000
_cell.length_c   1.000
_cell.angle_alpha   90.00
_cell.angle_beta   90.00
_cell.angle_gamma   90.00
#
_symmetry.space_group_name_H-M   'P 1'
#
loop_
_entity.id
_entity.type
_entity.pdbx_description
1 polymer ?
#
loop_
_entity_poly.entity_id
_entity_poly.type
_entity_poly.pdbx_seq_one_letter_code
_entity_poly.pdbx_strand_id
1 'polypeptide(L)'
;MYKGKTMKKSIASVLASGVMGILTCVYPALAENWVYMGKADTGENISVDADSIYAGKEGKRFIYSIGNETLHAAANCSNNTWYVLEYDTTYSPQSEATQRMLVYVCES
;
A
#
# COMPACT_ATOMS: atom_id res chain seq x y z
N MET A 1 43.19 -27.51 -34.52
CA MET A 1 43.62 -28.82 -33.99
C MET A 1 43.73 -28.72 -32.47
N TYR A 2 43.08 -29.64 -31.75
CA TYR A 2 43.16 -29.78 -30.28
C TYR A 2 44.48 -30.43 -29.84
N LYS A 3 44.98 -30.05 -28.66
CA LYS A 3 45.67 -30.84 -27.59
C LYS A 3 46.80 -29.99 -26.96
N GLY A 4 47.02 -29.95 -25.65
CA GLY A 4 46.47 -30.73 -24.54
C GLY A 4 47.06 -30.26 -23.18
N LYS A 5 46.47 -30.82 -22.12
CA LYS A 5 46.81 -30.82 -20.66
C LYS A 5 48.29 -30.53 -20.33
N THR A 6 48.67 -29.94 -19.19
CA THR A 6 48.53 -30.53 -17.84
C THR A 6 48.87 -29.52 -16.72
N MET A 7 48.15 -29.68 -15.61
CA MET A 7 48.10 -28.97 -14.32
C MET A 7 49.44 -28.84 -13.56
N LYS A 8 49.66 -27.72 -12.87
CA LYS A 8 50.46 -27.65 -11.62
C LYS A 8 49.74 -26.79 -10.58
N LYS A 9 49.48 -27.41 -9.43
CA LYS A 9 48.90 -26.82 -8.23
C LYS A 9 49.81 -25.72 -7.70
N SER A 10 49.24 -24.59 -7.29
CA SER A 10 49.83 -23.78 -6.22
C SER A 10 48.70 -23.17 -5.40
N ILE A 11 48.57 -23.69 -4.18
CA ILE A 11 47.62 -23.24 -3.17
C ILE A 11 48.34 -22.08 -2.49
N ALA A 12 47.90 -20.85 -2.76
CA ALA A 12 48.33 -19.68 -2.00
C ALA A 12 47.12 -19.13 -1.26
N SER A 13 46.95 -19.64 -0.05
CA SER A 13 46.05 -19.14 0.97
C SER A 13 46.38 -17.67 1.25
N VAL A 14 45.47 -16.75 0.94
CA VAL A 14 45.46 -15.43 1.55
C VAL A 14 44.11 -15.26 2.21
N LEU A 15 44.09 -15.57 3.51
CA LEU A 15 43.03 -15.14 4.41
C LEU A 15 43.14 -13.62 4.56
N ALA A 16 42.53 -12.88 3.64
CA ALA A 16 42.25 -11.47 3.84
C ALA A 16 40.80 -11.38 4.35
N SER A 17 40.65 -11.52 5.66
CA SER A 17 39.41 -11.27 6.40
C SER A 17 39.09 -9.77 6.34
N GLY A 18 38.57 -9.33 5.20
CA GLY A 18 37.90 -8.03 5.08
C GLY A 18 36.42 -8.25 5.27
N VAL A 19 35.94 -8.24 6.53
CA VAL A 19 34.51 -8.12 6.79
C VAL A 19 34.14 -6.69 6.41
N MET A 20 33.81 -6.48 5.13
CA MET A 20 33.20 -5.25 4.65
C MET A 20 31.82 -5.19 5.30
N GLY A 21 31.73 -4.50 6.43
CA GLY A 21 30.48 -4.31 7.15
C GLY A 21 29.46 -3.69 6.21
N ILE A 22 28.48 -4.49 5.80
CA ILE A 22 27.33 -4.00 5.06
C ILE A 22 26.54 -3.20 6.09
N LEU A 23 26.71 -1.88 6.12
CA LEU A 23 25.81 -0.98 6.83
C LEU A 23 24.48 -1.00 6.07
N THR A 24 23.67 -2.04 6.29
CA THR A 24 22.27 -2.01 5.89
C THR A 24 21.57 -1.11 6.89
N CYS A 25 21.30 0.14 6.51
CA CYS A 25 20.36 0.98 7.23
C CYS A 25 19.01 0.24 7.22
N VAL A 26 18.67 -0.42 8.33
CA VAL A 26 17.35 -1.02 8.52
C VAL A 26 16.42 0.15 8.82
N TYR A 27 15.85 0.75 7.77
CA TYR A 27 14.75 1.67 7.96
C TYR A 27 13.57 0.85 8.48
N PRO A 28 12.89 1.27 9.56
CA PRO A 28 11.60 0.67 9.87
C PRO A 28 10.72 0.87 8.64
N ALA A 29 10.23 -0.22 8.06
CA ALA A 29 9.16 -0.12 7.08
C ALA A 29 7.97 0.49 7.84
N LEU A 30 7.50 1.66 7.41
CA LEU A 30 6.18 2.13 7.82
C LEU A 30 5.21 1.09 7.25
N ALA A 31 4.65 0.25 8.13
CA ALA A 31 3.66 -0.73 7.72
C ALA A 31 2.41 0.05 7.28
N GLU A 32 2.01 -0.09 6.02
CA GLU A 32 0.80 0.54 5.53
C GLU A 32 -0.42 -0.08 6.23
N ASN A 33 -1.29 0.77 6.82
CA ASN A 33 -2.42 0.34 7.64
C ASN A 33 -3.71 0.26 6.82
N TRP A 34 -3.74 -0.62 5.82
CA TRP A 34 -4.90 -0.82 4.96
C TRP A 34 -5.92 -1.78 5.57
N VAL A 35 -7.18 -1.34 5.66
CA VAL A 35 -8.30 -2.14 6.15
C VAL A 35 -9.22 -2.53 4.99
N TYR A 36 -9.42 -3.83 4.80
CA TYR A 36 -10.23 -4.37 3.71
C TYR A 36 -11.73 -4.20 3.98
N MET A 37 -12.46 -3.58 3.05
CA MET A 37 -13.89 -3.29 3.17
C MET A 37 -14.79 -4.32 2.46
N GLY A 38 -14.26 -5.03 1.46
CA GLY A 38 -15.01 -6.00 0.66
C GLY A 38 -14.83 -5.83 -0.84
N LYS A 39 -15.76 -6.38 -1.61
CA LYS A 39 -15.83 -6.20 -3.06
C LYS A 39 -16.92 -5.21 -3.43
N ALA A 40 -16.59 -4.27 -4.31
CA ALA A 40 -17.54 -3.40 -4.99
C ALA A 40 -18.46 -4.21 -5.91
N ASP A 41 -19.54 -3.60 -6.39
CA ASP A 41 -20.44 -4.20 -7.39
C ASP A 41 -19.73 -4.49 -8.72
N THR A 42 -18.64 -3.77 -9.03
CA THR A 42 -17.76 -4.04 -10.17
C THR A 42 -16.93 -5.32 -9.99
N GLY A 43 -16.89 -5.89 -8.78
CA GLY A 43 -16.05 -7.03 -8.39
C GLY A 43 -14.68 -6.64 -7.84
N GLU A 44 -14.34 -5.36 -7.86
CA GLU A 44 -13.05 -4.82 -7.40
C GLU A 44 -12.95 -4.79 -5.88
N ASN A 45 -11.75 -5.01 -5.35
CA ASN A 45 -11.52 -4.95 -3.91
C ASN A 45 -11.47 -3.49 -3.46
N ILE A 46 -12.12 -3.18 -2.34
CA ILE A 46 -12.04 -1.88 -1.67
C ILE A 46 -11.26 -2.02 -0.37
N SER A 47 -10.30 -1.12 -0.13
CA SER A 47 -9.62 -0.99 1.16
C SER A 47 -9.46 0.49 1.54
N VAL A 48 -9.41 0.80 2.83
CA VAL A 48 -9.20 2.16 3.36
C VAL A 48 -7.85 2.22 4.06
N ASP A 49 -7.07 3.27 3.81
CA ASP A 49 -5.88 3.56 4.61
C ASP A 49 -6.33 4.17 5.94
N ALA A 50 -6.24 3.41 7.02
CA ALA A 50 -6.74 3.83 8.33
C ALA A 50 -5.97 5.02 8.91
N ASP A 51 -4.69 5.18 8.57
CA ASP A 51 -3.86 6.26 9.08
C ASP A 51 -4.13 7.59 8.33
N SER A 52 -4.81 7.51 7.19
CA SER A 52 -5.19 8.67 6.38
C SER A 52 -6.46 9.39 6.86
N ILE A 53 -7.16 8.84 7.87
CA ILE A 53 -8.47 9.36 8.28
C ILE A 53 -8.31 10.55 9.23
N TYR A 54 -8.82 11.72 8.83
CA TYR A 54 -8.82 12.91 9.69
C TYR A 54 -10.04 13.82 9.46
N ALA A 55 -10.35 14.68 10.43
CA ALA A 55 -11.41 15.66 10.28
C ALA A 55 -10.96 16.83 9.38
N GLY A 56 -11.67 17.05 8.29
CA GLY A 56 -11.50 18.18 7.37
C GLY A 56 -12.68 19.15 7.41
N LYS A 57 -12.62 20.23 6.61
CA LYS A 57 -13.72 21.22 6.51
C LYS A 57 -14.94 20.67 5.77
N GLU A 58 -14.73 19.67 4.93
CA GLU A 58 -15.73 19.09 4.02
C GLU A 58 -16.27 17.74 4.52
N GLY A 59 -15.85 17.29 5.71
CA GLY A 59 -16.19 15.99 6.28
C GLY A 59 -14.96 15.25 6.80
N LYS A 60 -15.03 13.92 6.87
CA LYS A 60 -13.89 13.06 7.21
C LYS A 60 -13.06 12.82 5.95
N ARG A 61 -11.84 13.32 5.90
CA ARG A 61 -10.87 13.05 4.84
C ARG A 61 -10.30 11.66 5.02
N PHE A 62 -10.10 10.94 3.93
CA PHE A 62 -9.51 9.60 3.92
C PHE A 62 -8.99 9.26 2.52
N ILE A 63 -8.14 8.24 2.46
CA ILE A 63 -7.66 7.61 1.23
C ILE A 63 -8.22 6.19 1.17
N TYR A 64 -8.72 5.80 0.01
CA TYR A 64 -9.18 4.44 -0.24
C TYR A 64 -8.64 3.92 -1.56
N SER A 65 -8.52 2.60 -1.68
CA SER A 65 -8.23 1.92 -2.92
C SER A 65 -9.45 1.19 -3.44
N ILE A 66 -9.61 1.19 -4.76
CA ILE A 66 -10.57 0.35 -5.48
C ILE A 66 -9.87 -0.23 -6.70
N GLY A 67 -9.81 -1.56 -6.78
CA GLY A 67 -9.06 -2.23 -7.84
C GLY A 67 -7.57 -1.90 -7.77
N ASN A 68 -7.06 -1.20 -8.79
CA ASN A 68 -5.66 -0.73 -8.85
C ASN A 68 -5.53 0.79 -8.61
N GLU A 69 -6.62 1.48 -8.30
CA GLU A 69 -6.64 2.92 -8.07
C GLU A 69 -6.57 3.21 -6.58
N THR A 70 -5.94 4.34 -6.23
CA THR A 70 -5.93 4.90 -4.88
C THR A 70 -6.38 6.35 -5.00
N LEU A 71 -7.40 6.72 -4.22
CA LEU A 71 -8.16 7.95 -4.39
C LEU A 71 -8.31 8.69 -3.07
N HIS A 72 -8.23 10.01 -3.12
CA HIS A 72 -8.47 10.88 -1.99
C HIS A 72 -9.95 11.24 -1.93
N ALA A 73 -10.56 11.12 -0.76
CA ALA A 73 -11.97 11.37 -0.59
C ALA A 73 -12.29 12.15 0.69
N ALA A 74 -13.49 12.71 0.70
CA ALA A 74 -14.12 13.30 1.87
C ALA A 74 -15.50 12.66 2.09
N ALA A 75 -15.68 11.98 3.22
CA ALA A 75 -16.94 11.39 3.62
C ALA A 75 -17.85 12.44 4.26
N ASN A 76 -19.07 12.55 3.74
CA ASN A 76 -20.17 13.24 4.40
C ASN A 76 -21.00 12.23 5.19
N CYS A 77 -20.65 12.09 6.47
CA CYS A 77 -21.27 11.12 7.37
C CYS A 77 -22.76 11.39 7.65
N SER A 78 -23.25 12.61 7.41
CA SER A 78 -24.68 12.93 7.59
C SER A 78 -25.52 12.49 6.39
N ASN A 79 -24.93 12.50 5.20
CA ASN A 79 -25.65 12.24 3.95
C ASN A 79 -25.40 10.84 3.39
N ASN A 80 -24.56 10.02 4.05
CA ASN A 80 -24.13 8.70 3.57
C ASN A 80 -23.55 8.75 2.14
N THR A 81 -22.68 9.74 1.90
CA THR A 81 -21.98 9.93 0.62
C THR A 81 -20.50 10.22 0.84
N TRP A 82 -19.68 10.03 -0.19
CA TRP A 82 -18.32 10.56 -0.22
C TRP A 82 -18.06 11.29 -1.53
N TYR A 83 -17.22 12.31 -1.45
CA TYR A 83 -16.73 13.08 -2.59
C TYR A 83 -15.30 12.64 -2.92
N VAL A 84 -15.04 12.30 -4.17
CA VAL A 84 -13.70 11.94 -4.68
C VAL A 84 -13.05 13.16 -5.30
N LEU A 85 -11.88 13.53 -4.78
CA LEU A 85 -11.20 14.78 -5.14
C LEU A 85 -10.71 14.80 -6.59
N GLU A 86 -10.12 13.70 -7.04
CA GLU A 86 -9.52 13.58 -8.36
C GLU A 86 -10.56 13.70 -9.48
N TYR A 87 -11.81 13.34 -9.19
CA TYR A 87 -12.91 13.28 -10.16
C TYR A 87 -13.96 14.38 -9.98
N ASP A 88 -13.83 15.22 -8.97
CA ASP A 88 -14.83 16.23 -8.60
C ASP A 88 -16.27 15.67 -8.55
N THR A 89 -16.42 14.46 -8.02
CA THR A 89 -17.66 13.69 -8.10
C THR A 89 -18.07 13.12 -6.75
N THR A 90 -19.36 13.22 -6.43
CA THR A 90 -19.95 12.62 -5.23
C THR A 90 -20.59 11.28 -5.56
N TYR A 91 -20.32 10.29 -4.71
CA TYR A 91 -20.87 8.94 -4.81
C TYR A 91 -21.68 8.58 -3.56
N SER A 92 -22.62 7.66 -3.74
CA SER A 92 -23.35 6.98 -2.67
C SER A 92 -23.08 5.47 -2.73
N PRO A 93 -23.17 4.75 -1.60
CA PRO A 93 -22.93 3.31 -1.58
C PRO A 93 -23.81 2.57 -2.58
N GLN A 94 -23.18 1.75 -3.42
CA GLN A 94 -23.87 0.84 -4.35
C GLN A 94 -23.77 -0.62 -3.88
N SER A 95 -22.72 -0.93 -3.13
CA SER A 95 -22.42 -2.27 -2.59
C SER A 95 -22.33 -2.25 -1.06
N GLU A 96 -22.43 -3.44 -0.43
CA GLU A 96 -22.11 -3.57 1.00
C GLU A 96 -20.69 -3.09 1.33
N ALA A 97 -19.71 -3.29 0.43
CA ALA A 97 -18.34 -2.86 0.65
C ALA A 97 -18.23 -1.33 0.73
N THR A 98 -18.89 -0.61 -0.18
CA THR A 98 -18.94 0.86 -0.15
C THR A 98 -19.71 1.40 1.07
N GLN A 99 -20.71 0.65 1.55
CA GLN A 99 -21.43 1.02 2.77
C GLN A 99 -20.55 0.83 4.01
N ARG A 100 -19.83 -0.29 4.09
CA ARG A 100 -18.87 -0.58 5.18
C ARG A 100 -17.73 0.43 5.19
N MET A 101 -17.22 0.81 4.02
CA MET A 101 -16.22 1.87 3.86
C MET A 101 -16.66 3.17 4.53
N LEU A 102 -17.86 3.66 4.22
CA LEU A 102 -18.36 4.89 4.83
C LEU A 102 -18.57 4.76 6.33
N VAL A 103 -19.13 3.64 6.80
CA VAL A 103 -19.32 3.39 8.25
C VAL A 103 -17.97 3.42 8.95
N TYR A 104 -16.98 2.69 8.44
CA TYR A 104 -15.63 2.65 9.00
C TYR A 104 -14.99 4.04 9.12
N VAL A 105 -15.03 4.84 8.04
CA VAL A 105 -14.47 6.20 8.03
C VAL A 105 -15.20 7.14 8.99
N CYS A 106 -16.52 7.02 9.08
CA CYS A 106 -17.34 7.89 9.91
C CYS A 106 -17.28 7.56 11.41
N GLU A 107 -16.95 6.32 11.76
CA GLU A 107 -16.78 5.86 13.14
C GLU A 107 -15.33 5.97 13.66
N SER A 108 -14.36 6.24 12.78
CA SER A 108 -12.95 6.47 13.11
C SER A 108 -12.67 7.82 13.76
#